data_AF-A0AAD2JYJ7-F1
#
_entry.id   AF-A0AAD2JYJ7-F1
#
_cell.length_a   1.000
_cell.length_b   1.000
_cell.length_c   1.000
_cell.angle_alpha   90.00
_cell.angle_beta   90.00
_cell.angle_gamma   90.00
#
_symmetry.space_group_name_H-M   'P 1'
#
loop_
_entity.id
_entity.type
_entity.pdbx_description
1 polymer ?
#
loop_
_entity_poly.entity_id
_entity_poly.type
_entity_poly.pdbx_seq_one_letter_code
_entity_poly.pdbx_strand_id
1 'polypeptide(L)'
;TVTTFLKKSRQQFGPKSVLYISFGSLFFPVETPHLVKVMIDVLLNLKTVVPFIFVLAGAMASLSAETIDCVHASGRGIVCAHWVNQKAILKSGTVGWFLTHGGYN
;
A
#
# COMPACT_ATOMS: atom_id res chain seq x y z
N THR A 1 -6.89 -0.05 -11.46
CA THR A 1 -6.46 -1.43 -11.09
C THR A 1 -5.00 -1.42 -10.68
N VAL A 2 -4.57 -2.42 -9.90
CA VAL A 2 -3.17 -2.54 -9.43
C VAL A 2 -2.16 -2.57 -10.58
N THR A 3 -2.44 -3.32 -11.64
CA THR A 3 -1.56 -3.41 -12.82
C THR A 3 -1.35 -2.06 -13.50
N THR A 4 -2.42 -1.27 -13.65
CA THR A 4 -2.32 0.08 -14.22
C THR A 4 -1.48 1.00 -13.33
N PHE A 5 -1.66 0.93 -12.01
CA PHE A 5 -0.84 1.69 -11.07
C PHE A 5 0.64 1.32 -11.20
N LEU A 6 0.99 0.03 -11.16
CA LEU A 6 2.37 -0.45 -11.30
C LEU A 6 3.02 -0.02 -12.62
N LYS A 7 2.27 -0.03 -13.74
CA LYS A 7 2.78 0.46 -15.03
C LYS A 7 3.07 1.96 -15.00
N LYS A 8 2.13 2.76 -14.51
CA LYS A 8 2.28 4.22 -14.38
C LYS A 8 3.44 4.57 -13.46
N SER A 9 3.51 3.94 -12.28
CA SER A 9 4.59 4.19 -11.33
C SER A 9 5.95 3.82 -11.90
N ARG A 10 6.06 2.73 -12.67
CA ARG A 10 7.31 2.37 -13.35
C ARG A 10 7.75 3.42 -14.37
N GLN A 11 6.81 3.95 -15.15
CA GLN A 11 7.11 4.98 -16.15
C GLN A 11 7.54 6.30 -15.50
N GLN A 12 6.89 6.68 -14.41
CA GLN A 12 7.11 7.97 -13.76
C GLN A 12 8.27 7.98 -12.76
N PHE A 13 8.45 6.88 -12.02
CA PHE A 13 9.41 6.80 -10.90
C PHE A 13 10.48 5.71 -11.09
N GLY A 14 10.43 4.96 -12.20
CA GLY A 14 11.40 3.92 -12.51
C GLY A 14 11.12 2.55 -11.85
N PRO A 15 11.99 1.56 -12.10
CA PRO A 15 11.89 0.25 -11.46
C PRO A 15 12.17 0.36 -9.95
N LYS A 16 11.68 -0.62 -9.17
CA LYS A 16 11.92 -0.69 -7.72
C LYS A 16 11.55 0.60 -6.94
N SER A 17 10.53 1.31 -7.39
CA SER A 17 10.07 2.58 -6.82
C SER A 17 8.84 2.47 -5.93
N VAL A 18 8.04 1.40 -6.09
CA VAL A 18 6.78 1.24 -5.37
C VAL A 18 6.97 0.57 -4.02
N LEU A 19 6.37 1.14 -2.97
CA LEU A 19 6.20 0.52 -1.67
C LEU A 19 4.92 -0.32 -1.66
N TYR A 20 5.05 -1.62 -1.43
CA TYR A 20 3.93 -2.51 -1.17
C TYR A 20 3.69 -2.63 0.33
N ILE A 21 2.44 -2.48 0.78
CA ILE A 21 2.04 -2.58 2.18
C ILE A 21 0.96 -3.64 2.30
N SER A 22 1.22 -4.68 3.09
CA SER A 22 0.27 -5.76 3.36
C SER A 22 0.56 -6.40 4.72
N PHE A 23 -0.44 -6.40 5.59
CA PHE A 23 -0.37 -7.03 6.91
C PHE A 23 -0.93 -8.45 6.93
N GLY A 24 -1.14 -9.05 5.76
CA GLY A 24 -1.62 -10.42 5.62
C GLY A 24 -3.12 -10.55 5.91
N SER A 25 -3.55 -11.80 6.14
CA SER A 25 -4.96 -12.15 6.38
C SER A 25 -5.41 -11.90 7.81
N LEU A 26 -4.51 -12.07 8.78
CA LEU A 26 -4.86 -12.19 10.20
C LEU A 26 -4.44 -10.99 11.04
N PHE A 27 -3.41 -10.26 10.64
CA PHE A 27 -2.88 -9.16 11.44
C PHE A 27 -3.37 -7.81 10.94
N PHE A 28 -3.81 -6.98 11.89
CA PHE A 28 -3.96 -5.55 11.76
C PHE A 28 -3.78 -4.94 13.17
N PRO A 29 -3.12 -3.78 13.33
CA PRO A 29 -2.86 -3.19 14.65
C PRO A 29 -4.13 -2.53 15.23
N VAL A 30 -5.11 -3.35 15.61
CA VAL A 30 -6.44 -2.91 16.08
C VAL A 30 -6.42 -2.15 17.40
N GLU A 31 -5.42 -2.35 18.25
CA GLU A 31 -5.23 -1.60 19.50
C GLU A 31 -4.61 -0.22 19.24
N THR A 32 -3.89 -0.07 18.14
CA THR A 32 -3.21 1.19 17.75
C THR A 32 -3.47 1.55 16.29
N PRO A 33 -4.74 1.66 15.85
CA PRO A 33 -5.08 1.87 14.44
C PRO A 33 -4.61 3.24 13.93
N HIS A 34 -4.45 4.20 14.85
CA HIS A 34 -3.89 5.52 14.56
C HIS A 34 -2.47 5.46 13.98
N LEU A 35 -1.66 4.45 14.30
CA LEU A 35 -0.31 4.30 13.74
C LEU A 35 -0.35 4.03 12.23
N VAL A 36 -1.37 3.32 11.75
CA VAL A 36 -1.59 3.11 10.31
C VAL A 36 -1.93 4.43 9.63
N LYS A 37 -2.75 5.27 10.27
CA LYS A 37 -3.05 6.61 9.76
C LYS A 37 -1.79 7.48 9.73
N VAL A 38 -0.98 7.50 10.79
CA VAL A 38 0.28 8.24 10.84
C VAL A 38 1.22 7.79 9.72
N MET A 39 1.35 6.48 9.49
CA MET A 39 2.14 5.94 8.39
C MET A 39 1.64 6.47 7.02
N ILE A 40 0.33 6.47 6.78
CA ILE A 40 -0.26 7.01 5.55
C ILE A 40 0.01 8.51 5.43
N ASP A 41 -0.24 9.28 6.49
CA ASP A 41 -0.04 10.72 6.53
C ASP A 41 1.41 11.08 6.21
N VAL A 42 2.38 10.31 6.73
CA VAL A 42 3.80 10.46 6.38
C VAL A 42 4.01 10.26 4.87
N LEU A 43 3.53 9.15 4.29
CA LEU A 43 3.68 8.86 2.86
C LEU A 43 3.08 9.95 1.96
N LEU A 44 1.94 10.52 2.37
CA LEU A 44 1.28 11.59 1.65
C LEU A 44 2.06 12.92 1.71
N ASN A 45 2.77 13.18 2.80
CA ASN A 45 3.48 14.44 3.05
C ASN A 45 4.99 14.38 2.77
N LEU A 46 5.53 13.23 2.33
CA LEU A 46 6.94 13.15 1.92
C LEU A 46 7.23 14.15 0.79
N LYS A 47 8.36 14.88 0.93
CA LYS A 47 8.87 15.79 -0.12
C LYS A 47 9.10 15.03 -1.43
N THR A 48 9.73 13.86 -1.33
CA THR A 48 9.89 12.92 -2.45
C THR A 48 8.70 11.98 -2.49
N VAL A 49 8.08 11.83 -3.67
CA VAL A 49 6.96 10.91 -3.83
C VAL A 49 7.46 9.47 -3.74
N VAL A 50 6.90 8.70 -2.81
CA VAL A 50 7.04 7.24 -2.75
C VAL A 50 5.70 6.64 -3.15
N PRO A 51 5.54 6.14 -4.39
CA PRO A 51 4.27 5.54 -4.80
C PRO A 51 4.00 4.28 -4.00
N PHE A 52 2.77 4.08 -3.50
CA PHE A 52 2.48 2.92 -2.65
C PHE A 52 1.16 2.22 -2.96
N ILE A 53 1.12 0.93 -2.64
CA ILE A 53 -0.07 0.09 -2.70
C ILE A 53 -0.32 -0.44 -1.30
N PHE A 54 -1.49 -0.18 -0.73
CA PHE A 54 -1.90 -0.71 0.56
C PHE A 54 -3.06 -1.69 0.40
N VAL A 55 -2.86 -2.95 0.81
CA VAL A 55 -3.88 -4.00 0.79
C VAL A 55 -4.52 -4.15 2.17
N LEU A 56 -5.84 -3.98 2.24
CA LEU A 56 -6.69 -4.12 3.43
C LEU A 56 -7.57 -5.38 3.34
N ALA A 57 -7.04 -6.48 2.83
CA ALA A 57 -7.83 -7.70 2.59
C ALA A 57 -7.95 -8.61 3.84
N GLY A 58 -7.32 -8.24 4.96
CA GLY A 58 -7.35 -9.00 6.20
C GLY A 58 -8.67 -8.83 6.96
N ALA A 59 -9.07 -9.85 7.72
CA ALA A 59 -10.39 -9.88 8.38
C ALA A 59 -10.61 -8.72 9.38
N MET A 60 -9.53 -8.26 10.03
CA MET A 60 -9.56 -7.17 11.00
C MET A 60 -9.11 -5.82 10.41
N ALA A 61 -8.76 -5.79 9.13
CA ALA A 61 -8.17 -4.62 8.50
C ALA A 61 -9.26 -3.59 8.15
N SER A 62 -9.12 -2.37 8.67
CA SER A 62 -10.05 -1.28 8.36
C SER A 62 -9.34 0.07 8.34
N LEU A 63 -9.83 0.95 7.47
CA LEU A 63 -9.51 2.38 7.44
C LEU A 63 -10.80 3.17 7.26
N SER A 64 -10.83 4.43 7.70
CA SER A 64 -11.97 5.31 7.40
C SER A 64 -12.06 5.58 5.90
N ALA A 65 -13.28 5.78 5.38
CA ALA A 65 -13.51 6.16 3.99
C ALA A 65 -12.72 7.43 3.63
N GLU A 66 -12.73 8.43 4.51
CA GLU A 66 -11.94 9.66 4.35
C GLU A 66 -10.45 9.38 4.14
N THR A 67 -9.84 8.47 4.91
CA THR A 67 -8.42 8.13 4.75
C THR A 67 -8.17 7.49 3.38
N ILE A 68 -9.07 6.59 2.95
CA ILE A 68 -8.97 5.92 1.64
C ILE A 68 -9.08 6.94 0.51
N ASP A 69 -10.04 7.86 0.61
CA ASP A 69 -10.28 8.91 -0.37
C ASP A 69 -9.09 9.87 -0.45
N CYS A 70 -8.51 10.28 0.68
CA CYS A 70 -7.28 11.07 0.70
C CYS A 70 -6.12 10.38 -0.02
N VAL A 71 -5.93 9.07 0.20
CA VAL A 71 -4.90 8.31 -0.50
C VAL A 71 -5.12 8.34 -2.02
N HIS A 72 -6.35 8.08 -2.48
CA HIS A 72 -6.64 8.02 -3.91
C HIS A 72 -6.57 9.40 -4.55
N ALA A 73 -7.11 10.44 -3.90
CA ALA A 73 -7.08 11.82 -4.37
C ALA A 73 -5.66 12.39 -4.47
N SER A 74 -4.74 11.94 -3.61
CA SER A 74 -3.34 12.37 -3.68
C SER A 74 -2.60 11.94 -4.96
N GLY A 75 -3.09 10.89 -5.63
CA GLY A 75 -2.38 10.23 -6.73
C GLY A 75 -1.08 9.51 -6.32
N ARG A 76 -0.70 9.53 -5.03
CA ARG A 76 0.53 8.92 -4.52
C ARG A 76 0.36 7.44 -4.19
N GLY A 77 -0.86 6.97 -3.96
CA GLY A 77 -1.09 5.57 -3.64
C GLY A 77 -2.47 5.07 -4.02
N ILE A 78 -2.64 3.76 -3.87
CA ILE A 78 -3.94 3.09 -3.99
C ILE A 78 -4.18 2.19 -2.79
N VAL A 79 -5.44 2.12 -2.36
CA VAL A 79 -5.89 1.18 -1.32
C VAL A 79 -6.74 0.09 -1.99
N CYS A 80 -6.42 -1.16 -1.70
CA CYS A 80 -7.13 -2.33 -2.19
C CYS A 80 -7.88 -2.98 -1.03
N ALA A 81 -9.20 -2.81 -0.97
CA ALA A 81 -10.07 -3.43 0.05
C ALA A 81 -10.31 -4.93 -0.17
N HIS A 82 -9.83 -5.50 -1.28
CA HIS A 82 -10.00 -6.89 -1.65
C HIS A 82 -8.65 -7.59 -1.79
N TRP A 83 -8.68 -8.92 -1.75
CA TRP A 83 -7.52 -9.77 -2.02
C TRP A 83 -6.91 -9.48 -3.39
N VAL A 84 -5.60 -9.33 -3.42
CA VAL A 84 -4.82 -9.13 -4.65
C VAL A 84 -3.81 -10.24 -4.83
N ASN A 85 -3.33 -10.43 -6.07
CA ASN A 85 -2.25 -11.37 -6.35
C ASN A 85 -0.91 -10.80 -5.85
N GLN A 86 -0.62 -10.98 -4.55
CA GLN A 86 0.60 -10.49 -3.90
C GLN A 86 1.87 -10.96 -4.62
N LYS A 87 1.94 -12.23 -5.05
CA LYS A 87 3.10 -12.78 -5.77
C LYS A 87 3.35 -12.04 -7.09
N ALA A 88 2.29 -11.73 -7.86
CA ALA A 88 2.42 -10.97 -9.10
C ALA A 88 2.88 -9.53 -8.85
N ILE A 89 2.37 -8.88 -7.79
CA ILE A 89 2.79 -7.52 -7.40
C ILE A 89 4.27 -7.48 -7.05
N LEU A 90 4.73 -8.38 -6.18
CA LEU A 90 6.14 -8.48 -5.77
C LEU A 90 7.07 -8.82 -6.94
N LYS A 91 6.62 -9.66 -7.88
CA LYS A 91 7.38 -10.02 -9.09
C LYS A 91 7.34 -8.98 -10.22
N SER A 92 6.57 -7.90 -10.09
CA SER A 92 6.40 -6.88 -11.15
C SER A 92 7.69 -6.16 -11.56
N GLY A 93 8.73 -6.20 -10.72
CA GLY A 93 9.95 -5.42 -10.90
C GLY A 93 9.79 -3.91 -10.64
N THR A 94 8.56 -3.43 -10.45
CA THR A 94 8.27 -2.04 -10.05
C THR A 94 8.30 -1.88 -8.53
N VAL A 95 7.92 -2.92 -7.78
CA VAL A 95 7.97 -2.91 -6.31
C VAL A 95 9.43 -3.01 -5.84
N GLY A 96 9.84 -2.04 -5.02
CA GLY A 96 11.16 -1.95 -4.40
C GLY A 96 11.18 -2.38 -2.94
N TRP A 97 10.10 -2.08 -2.21
CA TRP A 97 10.00 -2.30 -0.78
C TRP A 97 8.69 -3.00 -0.41
N PHE A 98 8.73 -3.77 0.67
CA PHE A 98 7.57 -4.45 1.23
C PHE A 98 7.50 -4.17 2.73
N LEU A 99 6.49 -3.40 3.15
CA LEU A 99 6.10 -3.30 4.55
C LEU A 99 5.10 -4.42 4.87
N THR A 100 5.56 -5.36 5.70
CA THR A 100 4.86 -6.60 6.02
C THR A 100 4.73 -6.78 7.53
N HIS A 101 3.78 -7.63 7.94
CA HIS A 101 3.62 -8.11 9.31
C HIS A 101 4.67 -9.15 9.73
N GLY A 102 5.60 -9.53 8.84
CA GLY A 102 6.67 -10.50 9.15
C GLY A 102 6.19 -11.95 9.22
N GLY A 103 5.00 -12.26 8.68
CA GLY A 103 4.58 -13.65 8.49
C GLY A 103 5.51 -14.41 7.55
N TYR A 104 5.55 -15.73 7.71
CA TYR A 104 6.50 -16.62 7.02
C TYR A 104 6.27 -16.78 5.49
N ASN A 105 5.08 -16.46 4.98
CA ASN A 105 4.61 -16.81 3.62
C ASN A 105 4.93 -15.80 2.51
#